data_AF-A0A254N1D1-F1
#
_entry.id   AF-A0A254N1D1-F1
#
_cell.length_a   1.000
_cell.length_b   1.000
_cell.length_c   1.000
_cell.angle_alpha   90.00
_cell.angle_beta   90.00
_cell.angle_gamma   90.00
#
_symmetry.space_group_name_H-M   'P 1'
#
loop_
_entity.id
_entity.type
_entity.pdbx_description
1 polymer ?
#
loop_
_entity_poly.entity_id
_entity_poly.type
_entity_poly.pdbx_seq_one_letter_code
_entity_poly.pdbx_strand_id
1 'polypeptide(L)'
;MSVRSIALAPCLAALLATAAGPAAAVSVTAEVTAESALVGLKLAARQSAARGTLTAAQNDCFQALAPSEYFEAAEQIVNAALSPAELAAADTFFTSATGRKYALHGLLGLYVALNLKTPEPLPRFTAEDIQAIEAFTATPVGEALVKRQVLESPAARAALDGRSQALVKRCKPPVAAAN
;
A
#
# COMPACT_ATOMS: atom_id res chain seq x y z
N MET A 1 68.26 17.33 32.39
CA MET A 1 67.97 16.00 31.81
C MET A 1 66.45 15.90 31.66
N SER A 2 65.94 16.08 30.44
CA SER A 2 64.50 16.11 30.15
C SER A 2 64.01 14.73 29.72
N VAL A 3 62.98 14.22 30.39
CA VAL A 3 62.22 13.05 29.96
C VAL A 3 61.00 13.54 29.19
N ARG A 4 60.86 13.09 27.93
CA ARG A 4 59.70 13.35 27.07
C ARG A 4 58.69 12.23 27.25
N SER A 5 57.50 12.54 27.75
CA SER A 5 56.34 11.65 27.71
C SER A 5 55.56 11.85 26.41
N ILE A 6 55.43 10.77 25.63
CA ILE A 6 54.66 10.71 24.39
C ILE A 6 53.19 10.46 24.76
N ALA A 7 52.31 11.39 24.40
CA ALA A 7 50.86 11.23 24.56
C ALA A 7 50.32 10.33 23.42
N LEU A 8 49.67 9.22 23.81
CA LEU A 8 48.93 8.34 22.90
C LEU A 8 47.61 8.97 22.47
N ALA A 9 47.31 8.79 21.18
CA ALA A 9 46.17 9.34 20.46
C ALA A 9 44.81 8.69 20.82
N PRO A 10 43.72 9.46 20.94
CA PRO A 10 42.36 8.93 20.91
C PRO A 10 41.74 9.19 19.53
N CYS A 11 41.77 8.19 18.63
CA CYS A 11 41.06 8.27 17.34
C CYS A 11 40.39 6.93 16.99
N LEU A 12 39.64 6.36 17.93
CA LEU A 12 38.95 5.08 17.75
C LEU A 12 37.44 5.14 18.09
N ALA A 13 36.75 6.20 17.67
CA ALA A 13 35.31 6.36 17.92
C ALA A 13 34.46 6.72 16.69
N ALA A 14 35.01 6.63 15.46
CA ALA A 14 34.32 7.10 14.25
C ALA A 14 33.84 6.00 13.28
N LEU A 15 33.91 4.71 13.66
CA LEU A 15 33.65 3.58 12.74
C LEU A 15 32.31 2.83 12.94
N LEU A 16 31.41 3.32 13.80
CA LEU A 16 30.10 2.68 14.04
C LEU A 16 28.89 3.46 13.46
N ALA A 17 29.11 4.44 12.59
CA ALA A 17 28.05 5.00 11.76
C ALA A 17 27.76 4.07 10.55
N THR A 18 27.36 2.84 10.83
CA THR A 18 26.88 1.87 9.83
C THR A 18 25.60 2.38 9.17
N ALA A 19 25.77 2.92 7.97
CA ALA A 19 24.94 2.72 6.78
C ALA A 19 23.46 2.34 7.01
N ALA A 20 22.66 3.24 7.59
CA ALA A 20 21.26 3.30 7.22
C ALA A 20 21.20 3.95 5.83
N GLY A 21 21.28 3.13 4.77
CA GLY A 21 20.99 3.60 3.42
C GLY A 21 19.59 4.23 3.39
N PRO A 22 19.33 5.20 2.50
CA PRO A 22 17.98 5.75 2.37
C PRO A 22 17.02 4.58 2.14
N ALA A 23 15.95 4.51 2.93
CA ALA A 23 14.87 3.55 2.69
C ALA A 23 14.45 3.69 1.23
N ALA A 24 14.44 2.58 0.50
CA ALA A 24 14.00 2.58 -0.89
C ALA A 24 12.57 3.16 -0.94
N ALA A 25 12.33 4.07 -1.89
CA ALA A 25 10.99 4.61 -2.09
C ALA A 25 10.06 3.46 -2.52
N VAL A 26 8.86 3.43 -1.94
CA VAL A 26 7.82 2.46 -2.29
C VAL A 26 7.42 2.68 -3.75
N SER A 27 7.20 1.60 -4.49
CA SER A 27 6.76 1.70 -5.89
C SER A 27 5.34 2.25 -5.98
N VAL A 28 5.04 3.03 -7.02
CA VAL A 28 3.69 3.61 -7.21
C VAL A 28 2.64 2.51 -7.37
N THR A 29 3.01 1.39 -7.99
CA THR A 29 2.14 0.22 -8.11
C THR A 29 1.82 -0.39 -6.73
N ALA A 30 2.80 -0.45 -5.81
CA ALA A 30 2.56 -0.88 -4.43
C ALA A 30 1.71 0.14 -3.66
N GLU A 31 1.91 1.45 -3.86
CA GLU A 31 1.08 2.50 -3.25
C GLU A 31 -0.40 2.35 -3.66
N VAL A 32 -0.69 2.22 -4.96
CA VAL A 32 -2.06 2.02 -5.48
C VAL A 32 -2.69 0.74 -4.90
N THR A 33 -1.91 -0.34 -4.78
CA THR A 33 -2.35 -1.60 -4.19
C THR A 33 -2.69 -1.45 -2.71
N ALA A 34 -1.81 -0.76 -1.96
CA ALA A 34 -1.98 -0.49 -0.54
C ALA A 34 -3.20 0.40 -0.25
N GLU A 35 -3.41 1.44 -1.06
CA GLU A 35 -4.58 2.31 -0.96
C GLU A 35 -5.88 1.55 -1.19
N SER A 36 -5.92 0.70 -2.22
CA SER A 36 -7.09 -0.11 -2.54
C SER A 36 -7.43 -1.09 -1.41
N ALA A 37 -6.42 -1.77 -0.86
CA ALA A 37 -6.59 -2.68 0.27
C ALA A 37 -7.10 -1.94 1.52
N LEU A 38 -6.53 -0.77 1.82
CA LEU A 38 -6.95 0.05 2.96
C LEU A 38 -8.39 0.53 2.81
N VAL A 39 -8.79 1.00 1.63
CA VAL A 39 -10.18 1.41 1.37
C VAL A 39 -11.13 0.24 1.60
N GLY A 40 -10.80 -0.95 1.09
CA GLY A 40 -11.56 -2.17 1.35
C GLY A 40 -11.76 -2.43 2.86
N LEU A 41 -10.67 -2.37 3.65
CA LEU A 41 -10.74 -2.54 5.11
C LEU A 41 -11.60 -1.47 5.78
N LYS A 42 -11.42 -0.19 5.41
CA LYS A 42 -12.19 0.92 5.98
C LYS A 42 -13.68 0.81 5.69
N LEU A 43 -14.04 0.37 4.48
CA LEU A 43 -15.43 0.12 4.09
C LEU A 43 -16.04 -1.05 4.86
N ALA A 44 -15.31 -2.16 5.00
CA ALA A 44 -15.74 -3.30 5.80
C ALA A 44 -15.95 -2.93 7.28
N ALA A 45 -15.09 -2.07 7.84
CA ALA A 45 -15.23 -1.56 9.19
C ALA A 45 -16.49 -0.69 9.34
N ARG A 46 -16.75 0.25 8.43
CA ARG A 46 -17.97 1.08 8.44
C ARG A 46 -19.25 0.24 8.41
N GLN A 47 -19.30 -0.76 7.53
CA GLN A 47 -20.44 -1.66 7.45
C GLN A 47 -20.62 -2.50 8.73
N SER A 48 -19.52 -2.94 9.32
CA SER A 48 -19.56 -3.68 10.60
C SER A 48 -20.05 -2.80 11.75
N ALA A 49 -19.63 -1.54 11.80
CA ALA A 49 -20.15 -0.56 12.75
C ALA A 49 -21.65 -0.28 12.53
N ALA A 50 -22.09 -0.13 11.28
CA ALA A 50 -23.51 0.06 10.95
C ALA A 50 -24.39 -1.14 11.36
N ARG A 51 -23.81 -2.35 11.41
CA ARG A 51 -24.47 -3.57 11.92
C ARG A 51 -24.32 -3.76 13.44
N GLY A 52 -23.67 -2.84 14.15
CA GLY A 52 -23.44 -2.91 15.60
C GLY A 52 -22.36 -3.92 16.04
N THR A 53 -21.56 -4.46 15.12
CA THR A 53 -20.49 -5.42 15.46
C THR A 53 -19.14 -4.76 15.75
N LEU A 54 -19.01 -3.45 15.48
CA LEU A 54 -17.92 -2.59 15.95
C LEU A 54 -18.49 -1.43 16.77
N THR A 55 -17.79 -1.05 17.83
CA THR A 55 -18.07 0.21 18.52
C THR A 55 -17.63 1.40 17.67
N ALA A 56 -18.15 2.60 17.97
CA ALA A 56 -17.73 3.83 17.31
C ALA A 56 -16.20 4.04 17.42
N ALA A 57 -15.63 3.89 18.62
CA ALA A 57 -14.20 4.03 18.85
C ALA A 57 -13.35 3.02 18.04
N GLN A 58 -13.83 1.78 17.88
CA GLN A 58 -13.15 0.79 17.04
C GLN A 58 -13.21 1.20 15.56
N ASN A 59 -14.37 1.65 15.08
CA ASN A 59 -14.50 2.15 13.71
C ASN A 59 -13.59 3.37 13.46
N ASP A 60 -13.53 4.32 14.39
CA ASP A 60 -12.68 5.51 14.29
C ASP A 60 -11.21 5.13 14.18
N CYS A 61 -10.76 4.11 14.93
CA CYS A 61 -9.41 3.55 14.75
C CYS A 61 -9.16 3.07 13.32
N PHE A 62 -10.09 2.31 12.73
CA PHE A 62 -9.95 1.88 11.33
C PHE A 62 -9.95 3.07 10.36
N GLN A 63 -10.78 4.09 10.59
CA GLN A 63 -10.83 5.25 9.72
C GLN A 63 -9.54 6.08 9.77
N ALA A 64 -8.84 6.08 10.90
CA ALA A 64 -7.56 6.77 11.11
C ALA A 64 -6.34 6.05 10.50
N LEU A 65 -6.48 4.81 10.03
CA LEU A 65 -5.39 4.08 9.38
C LEU A 65 -4.89 4.80 8.11
N ALA A 66 -3.58 4.77 7.87
CA ALA A 66 -2.93 5.37 6.71
C ALA A 66 -2.51 4.32 5.66
N PRO A 67 -2.39 4.67 4.36
CA PRO A 67 -1.96 3.73 3.32
C PRO A 67 -0.60 3.08 3.61
N SER A 68 0.29 3.80 4.29
CA SER A 68 1.61 3.31 4.71
C SER A 68 1.54 2.06 5.59
N GLU A 69 0.39 1.79 6.21
CA GLU A 69 0.17 0.54 6.93
C GLU A 69 0.16 -0.68 6.00
N TYR A 70 -0.05 -0.54 4.70
CA TYR A 70 -0.05 -1.65 3.75
C TYR A 70 1.18 -1.70 2.84
N PHE A 71 2.08 -0.71 2.88
CA PHE A 71 3.19 -0.61 1.93
C PHE A 71 4.06 -1.86 1.89
N GLU A 72 4.51 -2.37 3.04
CA GLU A 72 5.34 -3.58 3.09
C GLU A 72 4.64 -4.80 2.44
N ALA A 73 3.36 -5.03 2.78
CA ALA A 73 2.60 -6.14 2.21
C ALA A 73 2.37 -5.95 0.71
N ALA A 74 2.08 -4.73 0.26
CA ALA A 74 1.91 -4.40 -1.14
C ALA A 74 3.21 -4.57 -1.93
N GLU A 75 4.35 -4.14 -1.40
CA GLU A 75 5.66 -4.34 -2.00
C GLU A 75 6.01 -5.81 -2.15
N GLN A 76 5.73 -6.64 -1.14
CA GLN A 76 5.91 -8.08 -1.23
C GLN A 76 5.06 -8.69 -2.35
N ILE A 77 3.80 -8.25 -2.49
CA ILE A 77 2.89 -8.73 -3.52
C ILE A 77 3.38 -8.34 -4.91
N VAL A 78 3.70 -7.07 -5.14
CA VAL A 78 4.11 -6.62 -6.48
C VAL A 78 5.45 -7.24 -6.90
N ASN A 79 6.41 -7.36 -5.98
CA ASN A 79 7.72 -7.95 -6.27
C ASN A 79 7.66 -9.47 -6.47
N ALA A 80 6.66 -10.15 -5.88
CA ALA A 80 6.42 -11.56 -6.13
C ALA A 80 5.68 -11.81 -7.46
N ALA A 81 4.86 -10.84 -7.90
CA ALA A 81 4.02 -10.98 -9.07
C ALA A 81 4.65 -10.48 -10.37
N LEU A 82 5.56 -9.50 -10.28
CA LEU A 82 6.13 -8.78 -11.42
C LEU A 82 7.65 -8.85 -11.39
N SER A 83 8.26 -8.99 -12.56
CA SER A 83 9.69 -8.76 -12.71
C SER A 83 10.03 -7.27 -12.49
N PRO A 84 11.29 -6.91 -12.18
CA PRO A 84 11.67 -5.51 -12.00
C PRO A 84 11.36 -4.60 -13.21
N ALA A 85 11.49 -5.15 -14.43
CA ALA A 85 11.17 -4.42 -15.66
C ALA A 85 9.66 -4.18 -15.82
N GLU A 86 8.84 -5.17 -15.48
CA GLU A 86 7.38 -5.03 -15.47
C GLU A 86 6.92 -4.04 -14.40
N LEU A 87 7.49 -4.11 -13.19
CA LEU A 87 7.17 -3.16 -12.12
C LEU A 87 7.52 -1.72 -12.53
N ALA A 88 8.69 -1.48 -13.12
CA ALA A 88 9.06 -0.16 -13.62
C ALA A 88 8.10 0.35 -14.73
N ALA A 89 7.62 -0.54 -15.61
CA ALA A 89 6.63 -0.19 -16.63
C ALA A 89 5.25 0.12 -16.02
N ALA A 90 4.82 -0.64 -15.01
CA ALA A 90 3.59 -0.36 -14.27
C ALA A 90 3.68 0.98 -13.53
N ASP A 91 4.80 1.24 -12.83
CA ASP A 91 5.04 2.51 -12.14
C ASP A 91 5.04 3.69 -13.11
N THR A 92 5.64 3.54 -14.29
CA THR A 92 5.59 4.55 -15.35
C THR A 92 4.16 4.85 -15.75
N PHE A 93 3.33 3.82 -15.96
CA PHE A 93 1.91 4.01 -16.27
C PHE A 93 1.17 4.70 -15.12
N PHE A 94 1.26 4.20 -13.89
CA PHE A 94 0.54 4.76 -12.75
C PHE A 94 1.03 6.16 -12.33
N THR A 95 2.24 6.55 -12.71
CA THR A 95 2.76 7.93 -12.58
C THR A 95 2.24 8.87 -13.67
N SER A 96 1.68 8.37 -14.76
CA SER A 96 1.04 9.21 -15.78
C SER A 96 -0.28 9.81 -15.30
N ALA A 97 -0.75 10.88 -15.97
CA ALA A 97 -2.05 11.46 -15.65
C ALA A 97 -3.19 10.45 -15.84
N THR A 98 -3.17 9.70 -16.95
CA THR A 98 -4.16 8.65 -17.24
C THR A 98 -4.06 7.50 -16.25
N GLY A 99 -2.86 7.05 -15.88
CA GLY A 99 -2.70 5.95 -14.93
C GLY A 99 -3.18 6.29 -13.52
N ARG A 100 -2.89 7.51 -13.03
CA ARG A 100 -3.49 7.99 -11.77
C ARG A 100 -5.02 8.03 -11.82
N LYS A 101 -5.56 8.50 -12.96
CA LYS A 101 -7.00 8.56 -13.20
C LYS A 101 -7.63 7.16 -13.21
N TYR A 102 -6.94 6.20 -13.83
CA TYR A 102 -7.32 4.79 -13.86
C TYR A 102 -7.30 4.17 -12.46
N ALA A 103 -6.23 4.39 -11.68
CA ALA A 103 -6.12 3.93 -10.31
C ALA A 103 -7.24 4.51 -9.42
N LEU A 104 -7.49 5.83 -9.50
CA LEU A 104 -8.58 6.47 -8.76
C LEU A 104 -9.95 5.92 -9.18
N HIS A 105 -10.17 5.67 -10.46
CA HIS A 105 -11.40 5.03 -10.93
C HIS A 105 -11.58 3.63 -10.32
N GLY A 106 -10.53 2.82 -10.27
CA GLY A 106 -10.55 1.51 -9.59
C GLY A 106 -10.87 1.61 -8.10
N LEU A 107 -10.21 2.54 -7.39
CA LEU A 107 -10.42 2.79 -5.97
C LEU A 107 -11.86 3.23 -5.66
N LEU A 108 -12.41 4.17 -6.42
CA LEU A 108 -13.80 4.61 -6.27
C LEU A 108 -14.80 3.53 -6.70
N GLY A 109 -14.41 2.64 -7.61
CA GLY A 109 -15.16 1.46 -7.99
C GLY A 109 -15.52 0.56 -6.81
N LEU A 110 -14.69 0.52 -5.75
CA LEU A 110 -14.99 -0.23 -4.51
C LEU A 110 -16.25 0.29 -3.81
N TYR A 111 -16.49 1.61 -3.83
CA TYR A 111 -17.71 2.19 -3.27
C TYR A 111 -18.93 1.83 -4.13
N VAL A 112 -18.78 1.95 -5.46
CA VAL A 112 -19.85 1.64 -6.42
C VAL A 112 -20.27 0.18 -6.32
N ALA A 113 -19.30 -0.75 -6.24
CA ALA A 113 -19.56 -2.18 -6.09
C ALA A 113 -20.37 -2.53 -4.83
N LEU A 114 -20.32 -1.67 -3.80
CA LEU A 114 -21.06 -1.81 -2.56
C LEU A 114 -22.34 -0.95 -2.50
N ASN A 115 -22.76 -0.35 -3.63
CA ASN A 115 -23.86 0.61 -3.71
C ASN A 115 -23.72 1.79 -2.72
N LEU A 116 -22.48 2.22 -2.48
CA LEU A 116 -22.16 3.36 -1.63
C LEU A 116 -21.90 4.62 -2.44
N LYS A 117 -22.17 5.77 -1.84
CA LYS A 117 -21.77 7.07 -2.40
C LYS A 117 -20.25 7.16 -2.40
N THR A 118 -19.66 7.51 -3.55
CA THR A 118 -18.23 7.79 -3.66
C THR A 118 -17.88 9.10 -2.92
N PRO A 119 -16.69 9.19 -2.28
CA PRO A 119 -16.25 10.43 -1.63
C PRO A 119 -15.99 11.55 -2.63
N GLU A 120 -15.63 11.20 -3.87
CA GLU A 120 -15.33 12.10 -4.97
C GLU A 120 -16.05 11.60 -6.25
N PRO A 121 -16.29 12.45 -7.26
CA PRO A 121 -16.87 12.02 -8.53
C PRO A 121 -15.98 10.99 -9.25
N LEU A 122 -16.61 10.03 -9.96
CA LEU A 122 -15.87 9.13 -10.83
C LEU A 122 -15.13 9.91 -11.94
N PRO A 123 -13.84 9.62 -12.18
CA PRO A 123 -13.11 10.24 -13.26
C PRO A 123 -13.74 9.92 -14.62
N ARG A 124 -13.88 10.94 -15.48
CA ARG A 124 -14.33 10.76 -16.87
C ARG A 124 -13.13 10.56 -17.77
N PHE A 125 -13.02 9.42 -18.45
CA PHE A 125 -11.95 9.17 -19.42
C PHE A 125 -12.22 9.90 -20.74
N THR A 126 -11.18 10.52 -21.30
CA THR A 126 -11.20 11.05 -22.68
C THR A 126 -10.83 9.96 -23.68
N ALA A 127 -10.86 10.27 -24.99
CA ALA A 127 -10.41 9.33 -26.02
C ALA A 127 -8.91 9.02 -25.87
N GLU A 128 -8.10 10.02 -25.51
CA GLU A 128 -6.66 9.86 -25.26
C GLU A 128 -6.40 8.97 -24.04
N ASP A 129 -7.20 9.13 -22.97
CA ASP A 129 -7.10 8.25 -21.80
C ASP A 129 -7.38 6.80 -22.19
N ILE A 130 -8.45 6.56 -22.97
CA ILE A 130 -8.83 5.22 -23.41
C ILE A 130 -7.69 4.61 -24.24
N GLN A 131 -7.14 5.34 -25.20
CA GLN A 131 -6.04 4.86 -26.02
C GLN A 131 -4.80 4.50 -25.17
N ALA A 132 -4.46 5.31 -24.17
CA ALA A 132 -3.34 5.04 -23.28
C ALA A 132 -3.58 3.82 -22.37
N ILE A 133 -4.80 3.63 -21.89
CA ILE A 133 -5.20 2.43 -21.12
C ILE A 133 -5.13 1.19 -22.01
N GLU A 134 -5.66 1.25 -23.23
CA GLU A 134 -5.62 0.14 -24.20
C GLU A 134 -4.17 -0.22 -24.54
N ALA A 135 -3.31 0.77 -24.81
CA ALA A 135 -1.90 0.56 -25.07
C ALA A 135 -1.19 -0.10 -23.88
N PHE A 136 -1.45 0.37 -22.65
CA PHE A 136 -0.90 -0.24 -21.44
C PHE A 136 -1.37 -1.70 -21.27
N THR A 137 -2.67 -1.95 -21.37
CA THR A 137 -3.26 -3.30 -21.21
C THR A 137 -2.86 -4.30 -22.29
N ALA A 138 -2.34 -3.82 -23.41
CA ALA A 138 -1.74 -4.67 -24.44
C ALA A 138 -0.28 -5.08 -24.13
N THR A 139 0.36 -4.47 -23.12
CA THR A 139 1.70 -4.89 -22.66
C THR A 139 1.63 -6.14 -21.79
N PRO A 140 2.74 -6.90 -21.64
CA PRO A 140 2.77 -8.06 -20.74
C PRO A 140 2.37 -7.73 -19.29
N VAL A 141 2.84 -6.59 -18.75
CA VAL A 141 2.48 -6.16 -17.38
C VAL A 141 1.04 -5.69 -17.29
N GLY A 142 0.53 -4.96 -18.29
CA GLY A 142 -0.87 -4.56 -18.31
C GLY A 142 -1.81 -5.76 -18.40
N GLU A 143 -1.45 -6.79 -19.16
CA GLU A 143 -2.17 -8.07 -19.18
C GLU A 143 -2.13 -8.77 -17.82
N ALA A 144 -0.96 -8.81 -17.18
CA ALA A 144 -0.79 -9.40 -15.86
C ALA A 144 -1.69 -8.71 -14.81
N LEU A 145 -1.68 -7.39 -14.79
CA LEU A 145 -2.39 -6.58 -13.80
C LEU A 145 -3.89 -6.55 -14.05
N VAL A 146 -4.32 -6.35 -15.31
CA VAL A 146 -5.74 -6.09 -15.62
C VAL A 146 -6.50 -7.36 -15.98
N LYS A 147 -5.91 -8.26 -16.79
CA LYS A 147 -6.62 -9.47 -17.25
C LYS A 147 -6.41 -10.65 -16.32
N ARG A 148 -5.16 -10.89 -15.92
CA ARG A 148 -4.82 -12.01 -15.01
C ARG A 148 -5.00 -11.65 -13.54
N GLN A 149 -5.14 -10.37 -13.22
CA GLN A 149 -5.35 -9.85 -11.86
C GLN A 149 -4.35 -10.42 -10.86
N VAL A 150 -3.05 -10.41 -11.21
CA VAL A 150 -2.01 -11.06 -10.39
C VAL A 150 -1.94 -10.51 -8.95
N LEU A 151 -2.31 -9.24 -8.75
CA LEU A 151 -2.39 -8.60 -7.43
C LEU A 151 -3.65 -9.00 -6.63
N GLU A 152 -4.58 -9.73 -7.24
CA GLU A 152 -5.74 -10.35 -6.60
C GLU A 152 -5.64 -11.87 -6.52
N SER A 153 -4.47 -12.43 -6.82
CA SER A 153 -4.21 -13.87 -6.70
C SER A 153 -4.45 -14.37 -5.27
N PRO A 154 -4.69 -15.67 -5.05
CA PRO A 154 -4.85 -16.22 -3.70
C PRO A 154 -3.68 -15.89 -2.76
N ALA A 155 -2.45 -15.86 -3.26
CA ALA A 155 -1.27 -15.49 -2.49
C ALA A 155 -1.30 -14.00 -2.08
N ALA A 156 -1.66 -13.11 -3.02
CA ALA A 156 -1.80 -11.69 -2.74
C ALA A 156 -2.92 -11.42 -1.71
N ARG A 157 -4.07 -12.08 -1.87
CA ARG A 157 -5.18 -12.02 -0.91
C ARG A 157 -4.74 -12.48 0.48
N ALA A 158 -4.02 -13.60 0.58
CA ALA A 158 -3.52 -14.10 1.86
C ALA A 158 -2.57 -13.11 2.54
N ALA A 159 -1.69 -12.44 1.79
CA ALA A 159 -0.79 -11.42 2.32
C ALA A 159 -1.56 -10.19 2.84
N LEU A 160 -2.51 -9.68 2.06
CA LEU A 160 -3.37 -8.56 2.48
C LEU A 160 -4.26 -8.93 3.67
N ASP A 161 -4.81 -10.15 3.70
CA ASP A 161 -5.64 -10.64 4.80
C ASP A 161 -4.82 -10.76 6.09
N GLY A 162 -3.61 -11.30 6.01
CA GLY A 162 -2.69 -11.36 7.15
C GLY A 162 -2.41 -9.98 7.72
N ARG A 163 -2.15 -9.00 6.84
CA ARG A 163 -1.97 -7.61 7.27
C ARG A 163 -3.24 -7.01 7.88
N SER A 164 -4.38 -7.25 7.25
CA SER A 164 -5.69 -6.78 7.74
C SER A 164 -6.00 -7.34 9.12
N GLN A 165 -5.73 -8.62 9.39
CA GLN A 165 -5.91 -9.23 10.70
C GLN A 165 -5.05 -8.58 11.79
N ALA A 166 -3.80 -8.23 11.47
CA ALA A 166 -2.93 -7.51 12.39
C ALA A 166 -3.50 -6.12 12.74
N LEU A 167 -3.98 -5.38 11.74
CA LEU A 167 -4.63 -4.08 11.93
C LEU A 167 -5.94 -4.20 12.73
N VAL A 168 -6.71 -5.26 12.48
CA VAL A 168 -7.92 -5.55 13.25
C VAL A 168 -7.60 -5.78 14.73
N LYS A 169 -6.57 -6.56 15.06
CA LYS A 169 -6.13 -6.76 16.45
C LYS A 169 -5.71 -5.45 17.12
N ARG A 170 -5.09 -4.54 16.37
CA ARG A 170 -4.70 -3.22 16.87
C ARG A 170 -5.91 -2.34 17.17
N CYS A 171 -6.92 -2.35 16.29
CA CYS A 171 -8.13 -1.53 16.46
C CYS A 171 -9.22 -2.17 17.33
N LYS A 172 -9.10 -3.46 17.66
CA LYS A 172 -9.95 -4.16 18.64
C LYS A 172 -9.08 -4.65 19.79
N PRO A 173 -8.81 -3.83 20.82
CA PRO A 173 -8.14 -4.32 22.01
C PRO A 173 -8.96 -5.48 22.62
N PRO A 174 -8.31 -6.43 23.29
CA PRO A 174 -8.98 -7.56 23.89
C PRO A 174 -10.09 -7.08 24.81
N VAL A 175 -11.25 -7.72 24.74
CA VAL A 175 -12.31 -7.55 25.73
C VAL A 175 -11.67 -7.87 27.07
N ALA A 176 -11.59 -6.89 27.97
CA ALA A 176 -11.14 -7.13 29.33
C ALA A 176 -11.97 -8.31 29.86
N ALA A 177 -11.30 -9.38 30.29
CA ALA A 177 -11.97 -10.53 30.87
C ALA A 177 -12.91 -10.00 31.95
N ALA A 178 -14.21 -10.27 31.79
CA ALA A 178 -15.18 -9.94 32.81
C ALA A 178 -14.77 -10.73 34.06
N ASN A 179 -14.29 -10.02 35.08
CA ASN A 179 -14.15 -10.54 36.43
C ASN A 179 -15.54 -10.66 37.07
#